data_AF-A0A1Z4RAE9-F1
#
_entry.id   AF-A0A1Z4RAE9-F1
#
_cell.length_a   1.000
_cell.length_b   1.000
_cell.length_c   1.000
_cell.angle_alpha   90.00
_cell.angle_beta   90.00
_cell.angle_gamma   90.00
#
_symmetry.space_group_name_H-M   'P 1'
#
loop_
_entity.id
_entity.type
_entity.pdbx_description
1 polymer ?
#
loop_
_entity_poly.entity_id
_entity_poly.type
_entity_poly.pdbx_seq_one_letter_code
_entity_poly.pdbx_strand_id
1 'polypeptide(L)'
;MQTEEELRIQDELQITQEKIAESRFKKGCVIVVAQKAPDKFTSLTEGFPVIDWVRQTPLPAGTVVCDANGNTAIIERRNGKPVVGKTAYTGNQELINKAKKKANAQYRVPNVE
;
A
#
# COMPACT_ATOMS: atom_id res chain seq x y z
N MET A 1 20.08 27.39 -3.60
CA MET A 1 18.72 27.87 -3.34
C MET A 1 17.81 27.13 -4.30
N GLN A 2 16.81 26.41 -3.79
CA GLN A 2 15.71 25.94 -4.63
C GLN A 2 14.89 27.16 -5.06
N THR A 3 14.50 27.21 -6.32
CA THR A 3 13.72 28.31 -6.88
C THR A 3 12.24 28.16 -6.52
N GLU A 4 11.51 29.28 -6.45
CA GLU A 4 10.08 29.30 -6.07
C GLU A 4 9.21 28.44 -7.01
N GLU A 5 9.62 28.25 -8.27
CA GLU A 5 8.95 27.40 -9.25
C GLU A 5 9.13 25.90 -8.92
N GLU A 6 10.33 25.48 -8.51
CA GLU A 6 10.60 24.09 -8.09
C GLU A 6 9.80 23.69 -6.85
N LEU A 7 9.64 24.63 -5.90
CA LEU A 7 8.82 24.44 -4.69
C LEU A 7 7.35 24.21 -5.05
N ARG A 8 6.78 25.04 -5.93
CA ARG A 8 5.39 24.88 -6.37
C ARG A 8 5.14 23.55 -7.07
N ILE A 9 6.06 23.12 -7.92
CA ILE A 9 5.97 21.82 -8.61
C ILE A 9 6.02 20.67 -7.59
N GLN A 10 6.89 20.76 -6.58
CA GLN A 10 6.94 19.77 -5.50
C GLN A 10 5.63 19.70 -4.71
N ASP A 11 5.05 20.85 -4.36
CA ASP A 11 3.78 20.90 -3.63
C ASP A 11 2.64 20.27 -4.45
N GLU A 12 2.54 20.58 -5.74
CA GLU A 12 1.53 20.01 -6.64
C GLU A 12 1.68 18.49 -6.79
N LEU A 13 2.92 18.00 -6.90
CA LEU A 13 3.21 16.57 -6.94
C LEU A 13 2.80 15.89 -5.64
N GLN A 14 3.13 16.48 -4.49
CA GLN A 14 2.75 15.92 -3.18
C GLN A 14 1.22 15.83 -3.04
N ILE A 15 0.49 16.91 -3.35
CA ILE A 15 -0.97 16.94 -3.31
C ILE A 15 -1.56 15.86 -4.22
N THR A 16 -0.97 15.66 -5.40
CA THR A 16 -1.41 14.64 -6.35
C THR A 16 -1.18 13.23 -5.81
N GLN A 17 0.01 12.97 -5.24
CA GLN A 17 0.35 11.69 -4.63
C GLN A 17 -0.60 11.35 -3.46
N GLU A 18 -0.87 12.34 -2.60
CA GLU A 18 -1.79 12.19 -1.47
C GLU A 18 -3.19 11.84 -1.95
N LYS A 19 -3.74 12.58 -2.92
CA LYS A 19 -5.08 12.30 -3.48
C LYS A 19 -5.18 10.90 -4.09
N ILE A 20 -4.15 10.46 -4.80
CA ILE A 20 -4.09 9.11 -5.39
C ILE A 20 -4.10 8.05 -4.28
N ALA A 21 -3.25 8.22 -3.26
CA ALA A 21 -3.16 7.29 -2.14
C ALA A 21 -4.46 7.24 -1.33
N GLU A 22 -5.05 8.39 -1.01
CA GLU A 22 -6.35 8.45 -0.34
C GLU A 22 -7.46 7.76 -1.14
N SER A 23 -7.50 8.00 -2.46
CA SER A 23 -8.48 7.34 -3.34
C SER A 23 -8.36 5.82 -3.27
N ARG A 24 -7.13 5.29 -3.25
CA ARG A 24 -6.85 3.85 -3.14
C ARG A 24 -7.28 3.28 -1.79
N PHE A 25 -6.98 3.99 -0.69
CA PHE A 25 -7.47 3.61 0.64
C PHE A 25 -9.00 3.57 0.69
N LYS A 26 -9.67 4.62 0.18
CA LYS A 26 -11.14 4.74 0.15
C LYS A 26 -11.80 3.64 -0.70
N LYS A 27 -11.20 3.26 -1.84
CA LYS A 27 -11.68 2.19 -2.71
C LYS A 27 -11.49 0.78 -2.15
N GLY A 28 -10.62 0.60 -1.16
CA GLY A 28 -10.32 -0.69 -0.55
C GLY A 28 -9.08 -1.33 -1.15
N CYS A 29 -7.92 -0.88 -0.68
CA CYS A 29 -6.64 -1.52 -0.95
C CYS A 29 -6.43 -2.76 -0.06
N VAL A 30 -5.63 -3.71 -0.55
CA VAL A 30 -5.20 -4.88 0.23
C VAL A 30 -4.02 -4.46 1.12
N ILE A 31 -4.16 -4.60 2.44
CA ILE A 31 -3.03 -4.35 3.36
C ILE A 31 -2.02 -5.48 3.25
N VAL A 32 -0.76 -5.11 3.02
CA VAL A 32 0.35 -6.05 2.95
C VAL A 32 0.87 -6.44 4.33
N VAL A 33 1.17 -7.73 4.48
CA VAL A 33 1.70 -8.34 5.71
C VAL A 33 3.01 -9.06 5.40
N ALA A 34 3.80 -9.33 6.43
CA ALA A 34 5.07 -10.02 6.27
C ALA A 34 4.83 -11.50 5.89
N GLN A 35 5.57 -11.99 4.90
CA GLN A 35 5.40 -13.35 4.38
C GLN A 35 5.57 -14.44 5.46
N LYS A 36 6.53 -14.25 6.38
CA LYS A 36 6.85 -15.20 7.46
C LYS A 36 6.12 -14.92 8.78
N ALA A 37 5.37 -13.83 8.85
CA ALA A 37 4.67 -13.36 10.05
C ALA A 37 3.43 -12.57 9.60
N PRO A 38 2.35 -13.27 9.16
CA PRO A 38 1.16 -12.61 8.60
C PRO A 38 0.40 -11.76 9.62
N ASP A 39 0.73 -11.88 10.91
CA ASP A 39 0.31 -11.03 12.02
C ASP A 39 1.01 -9.65 12.04
N LYS A 40 2.10 -9.50 11.27
CA LYS A 40 2.91 -8.27 11.22
C LYS A 40 2.72 -7.56 9.89
N PHE A 41 2.50 -6.25 9.96
CA PHE A 41 2.53 -5.42 8.77
C PHE A 41 3.94 -5.33 8.19
N THR A 42 4.01 -5.18 6.88
CA THR A 42 5.25 -4.90 6.16
C THR A 42 5.09 -3.63 5.33
N SER A 43 6.18 -3.12 4.77
CA SER A 43 6.18 -1.94 3.91
C SER A 43 6.24 -2.33 2.45
N LEU A 44 5.67 -1.48 1.59
CA LEU A 44 5.80 -1.67 0.14
C LEU A 44 7.20 -1.26 -0.31
N THR A 45 7.82 -2.07 -1.17
CA THR A 45 9.09 -1.75 -1.81
C THR A 45 8.91 -1.80 -3.31
N GLU A 46 9.16 -0.69 -4.00
CA GLU A 46 9.00 -0.62 -5.45
C GLU A 46 9.91 -1.63 -6.17
N GLY A 47 9.39 -2.28 -7.22
CA GLY A 47 10.12 -3.27 -8.00
C GLY A 47 10.19 -4.67 -7.38
N PHE A 48 9.72 -4.83 -6.14
CA PHE A 48 9.61 -6.14 -5.50
C PHE A 48 8.19 -6.72 -5.61
N PRO A 49 8.03 -8.04 -5.64
CA PRO A 49 6.72 -8.68 -5.59
C PRO A 49 6.11 -8.56 -4.19
N VAL A 50 4.79 -8.41 -4.14
CA VAL A 50 4.01 -8.63 -2.90
C VAL A 50 3.49 -10.06 -2.92
N ILE A 51 3.77 -10.82 -1.87
CA ILE A 51 3.38 -12.22 -1.78
C ILE A 51 2.05 -12.35 -1.02
N ASP A 52 1.09 -13.06 -1.62
CA ASP A 52 -0.11 -13.54 -0.94
C ASP A 52 0.31 -14.62 0.06
N TRP A 53 0.13 -14.38 1.35
CA TRP A 53 0.54 -15.30 2.41
C TRP A 53 -0.24 -16.62 2.40
N VAL A 54 -1.49 -16.62 1.91
CA VAL A 54 -2.34 -17.82 1.84
C VAL A 54 -1.87 -18.70 0.69
N ARG A 55 -1.66 -18.09 -0.48
CA ARG A 55 -1.34 -18.80 -1.72
C ARG A 55 0.17 -18.98 -1.95
N GLN A 56 1.00 -18.35 -1.12
CA GLN A 56 2.47 -18.29 -1.26
C GLN A 56 2.92 -17.91 -2.68
N THR A 57 2.13 -17.08 -3.35
CA THR A 57 2.37 -16.63 -4.73
C THR A 57 2.26 -15.12 -4.83
N PRO A 58 2.94 -14.48 -5.80
CA PRO A 58 2.83 -13.04 -5.99
C PRO A 58 1.39 -12.61 -6.30
N LEU A 59 0.97 -11.47 -5.75
CA LEU A 59 -0.30 -10.86 -6.10
C LEU A 59 -0.35 -10.55 -7.61
N PRO A 60 -1.52 -10.70 -8.25
CA PRO A 60 -1.63 -10.44 -9.68
C PRO A 60 -1.47 -8.95 -10.01
N ALA A 61 -1.07 -8.66 -11.24
CA ALA A 61 -1.02 -7.28 -11.73
C ALA A 61 -2.43 -6.67 -11.73
N GLY A 62 -2.51 -5.36 -11.44
CA GLY A 62 -3.75 -4.61 -11.26
C GLY A 62 -4.27 -4.58 -9.83
N THR A 63 -3.73 -5.40 -8.93
CA THR A 63 -4.11 -5.35 -7.51
C THR A 63 -3.64 -4.04 -6.87
N VAL A 64 -4.55 -3.35 -6.19
CA VAL A 64 -4.23 -2.18 -5.37
C VAL A 64 -3.84 -2.65 -3.98
N VAL A 65 -2.62 -2.32 -3.57
CA VAL A 65 -2.05 -2.69 -2.27
C VAL A 65 -1.73 -1.44 -1.45
N CYS A 66 -1.72 -1.58 -0.14
CA CYS A 66 -1.33 -0.53 0.79
C CYS A 66 -0.58 -1.10 1.99
N ASP A 67 0.24 -0.28 2.64
CA ASP A 67 0.91 -0.66 3.87
C ASP A 67 0.37 0.08 5.09
N ALA A 68 0.90 -0.31 6.26
CA ALA A 68 0.61 0.30 7.55
C ALA A 68 1.21 1.71 7.71
N ASN A 69 2.00 2.19 6.77
CA ASN A 69 2.68 3.48 6.87
C ASN A 69 2.01 4.58 6.02
N GLY A 70 1.03 4.22 5.18
CA GLY A 70 0.33 5.16 4.30
C GLY A 70 0.79 5.10 2.85
N ASN A 71 1.70 4.18 2.50
CA ASN A 71 2.03 3.93 1.11
C ASN A 71 0.95 3.06 0.47
N THR A 72 0.72 3.34 -0.80
CA THR A 72 -0.17 2.60 -1.68
C THR A 72 0.55 2.32 -2.98
N ALA A 73 0.18 1.25 -3.65
CA ALA A 73 0.73 0.91 -4.95
C ALA A 73 -0.29 0.12 -5.77
N ILE A 74 0.00 0.02 -7.06
CA ILE A 74 -0.67 -0.92 -7.95
C ILE A 74 0.38 -1.93 -8.37
N ILE A 75 0.06 -3.21 -8.25
CA ILE A 75 0.96 -4.26 -8.76
C ILE A 75 0.99 -4.14 -10.28
N GLU A 76 2.16 -3.92 -10.85
CA GLU A 76 2.40 -3.82 -12.28
C GLU A 76 3.15 -5.05 -12.77
N ARG A 77 3.00 -5.36 -14.07
CA ARG A 77 3.81 -6.40 -14.68
C ARG A 77 5.07 -5.78 -15.27
N ARG A 78 6.22 -6.03 -14.67
CA ARG A 78 7.54 -5.65 -15.21
C ARG A 78 8.35 -6.91 -15.49
N ASN A 79 8.91 -7.03 -16.69
CA ASN A 79 9.72 -8.19 -17.12
C ASN A 79 9.02 -9.55 -16.88
N GLY A 80 7.72 -9.61 -17.16
CA GLY A 80 6.89 -10.81 -16.97
C GLY A 80 6.47 -11.10 -15.53
N LYS A 81 7.03 -10.39 -14.53
CA LYS A 81 6.77 -10.60 -13.09
C LYS A 81 5.87 -9.49 -12.51
N PRO A 82 4.91 -9.83 -11.63
CA PRO A 82 4.13 -8.84 -10.90
C PRO A 82 4.97 -8.22 -9.78
N VAL A 83 5.11 -6.89 -9.79
CA VAL A 83 5.91 -6.12 -8.84
C VAL A 83 5.17 -4.86 -8.41
N VAL A 84 5.51 -4.32 -7.25
CA VAL A 84 5.01 -3.02 -6.77
C VAL A 84 5.40 -1.92 -7.76
N GLY A 85 4.41 -1.18 -8.24
CA GLY A 85 4.58 -0.01 -9.11
C GLY A 85 3.54 1.06 -8.82
N LYS A 86 3.63 2.21 -9.51
CA LYS A 86 2.75 3.38 -9.35
C LYS A 86 2.50 3.71 -7.87
N THR A 87 3.57 3.79 -7.09
CA THR A 87 3.51 4.09 -5.66
C THR A 87 2.90 5.48 -5.44
N ALA A 88 2.19 5.63 -4.33
CA ALA A 88 1.70 6.92 -3.86
C ALA A 88 1.56 6.88 -2.34
N TYR A 89 1.77 8.03 -1.70
CA TYR A 89 1.77 8.14 -0.24
C TYR A 89 0.70 9.11 0.23
N THR A 90 0.10 8.82 1.39
CA THR A 90 -0.74 9.78 2.11
C THR A 90 -0.29 9.87 3.57
N GLY A 91 -0.26 11.10 4.10
CA GLY A 91 -0.08 11.37 5.52
C GLY A 91 -1.37 11.24 6.35
N ASN A 92 -2.51 10.90 5.72
CA ASN A 92 -3.81 10.86 6.37
C ASN A 92 -3.93 9.65 7.33
N GLN A 93 -3.58 9.89 8.61
CA GLN A 93 -3.58 8.87 9.66
C GLN A 93 -4.96 8.24 9.90
N GLU A 94 -6.05 8.97 9.65
CA GLU A 94 -7.40 8.43 9.83
C GLU A 94 -7.68 7.29 8.86
N LEU A 95 -7.36 7.49 7.56
CA LEU A 95 -7.52 6.46 6.53
C LEU A 95 -6.60 5.26 6.78
N ILE A 96 -5.36 5.53 7.18
CA ILE A 96 -4.39 4.48 7.51
C ILE A 96 -4.90 3.64 8.68
N ASN A 97 -5.33 4.26 9.76
CA ASN A 97 -5.83 3.56 10.94
C ASN A 97 -7.13 2.82 10.66
N LYS A 98 -8.02 3.37 9.83
CA LYS A 98 -9.23 2.68 9.37
C LYS A 98 -8.90 1.44 8.55
N ALA A 99 -7.93 1.53 7.64
CA ALA A 99 -7.48 0.41 6.83
C ALA A 99 -6.80 -0.66 7.70
N LYS A 100 -5.91 -0.27 8.62
CA LYS A 100 -5.29 -1.16 9.62
C LYS A 100 -6.34 -1.90 10.43
N LYS A 101 -7.32 -1.18 10.97
CA LYS A 101 -8.43 -1.79 11.72
C LYS A 101 -9.23 -2.76 10.86
N LYS A 102 -9.47 -2.47 9.58
CA LYS A 102 -10.18 -3.38 8.67
C LYS A 102 -9.38 -4.66 8.39
N ALA A 103 -8.07 -4.54 8.18
CA ALA A 103 -7.20 -5.70 7.98
C ALA A 103 -7.04 -6.52 9.27
N ASN A 104 -6.91 -5.85 10.42
CA ASN A 104 -6.80 -6.50 11.73
C ASN A 104 -8.15 -7.10 12.19
N ALA A 105 -9.28 -6.48 11.85
CA ALA A 105 -10.62 -7.03 12.07
C ALA A 105 -10.95 -8.24 11.18
N GLN A 106 -10.16 -8.49 10.12
CA GLN A 106 -10.21 -9.72 9.33
C GLN A 106 -9.31 -10.84 9.91
N TYR A 107 -8.35 -10.54 10.80
CA TYR A 107 -7.68 -11.56 11.60
C TYR A 107 -8.54 -11.85 12.84
N ARG A 108 -9.60 -12.63 12.62
CA ARG A 108 -10.25 -13.34 13.74
C ARG A 108 -9.35 -14.53 14.08
N VAL A 109 -8.75 -14.52 15.27
CA VAL A 109 -8.55 -15.79 15.97
C VAL A 109 -9.93 -16.47 16.03
N PRO A 110 -10.10 -17.71 15.52
CA PRO A 110 -11.30 -18.44 15.86
C PRO A 110 -11.34 -18.56 17.39
N ASN A 111 -12.52 -18.35 17.97
CA ASN A 111 -12.75 -18.56 19.40
C ASN A 111 -11.95 -19.77 19.88
N VAL A 112 -10.97 -19.53 20.75
CA VAL A 112 -10.50 -20.58 21.63
C VAL A 112 -11.54 -20.65 22.75
N GLU A 113 -12.36 -21.70 22.71
CA GLU A 113 -13.03 -22.22 23.90
C GLU A 113 -11.99 -22.60 24.97
#